data_AF-T0ZCR7-F1
#
_entry.id   AF-T0ZCR7-F1
#
_cell.length_a   1.000
_cell.length_b   1.000
_cell.length_c   1.000
_cell.angle_alpha   90.00
_cell.angle_beta   90.00
_cell.angle_gamma   90.00
#
_symmetry.space_group_name_H-M   'P 1'
#
loop_
_entity.id
_entity.type
_entity.pdbx_description
1 polymer ?
#
loop_
_entity_poly.entity_id
_entity_poly.type
_entity_poly.pdbx_seq_one_letter_code
_entity_poly.pdbx_strand_id
1 'polypeptide(L)'
;RHKRGDQLRSDSGTIQKQIQNKIGKADGIFVHSGIRIPETLEVRSFSLVGAPGSGKTTVLNGMVDQAVQRGDKCLLFDFKGDFTERIPDGKKIFCPLGTPGRYAWPWAPMFRAKFRPDSCPNV
;
A
#
# COMPACT_ATOMS: atom_id res chain seq x y z
N ARG A 1 -3.03 36.02 -12.52
CA ARG A 1 -4.27 35.20 -12.59
C ARG A 1 -3.93 33.85 -13.22
N HIS A 2 -4.28 32.74 -12.57
CA HIS A 2 -4.09 31.41 -13.15
C HIS A 2 -4.89 31.26 -14.44
N LYS A 3 -4.28 30.67 -15.48
CA LYS A 3 -4.92 30.49 -16.79
C LYS A 3 -5.43 29.06 -16.99
N ARG A 4 -4.56 28.04 -16.91
CA ARG A 4 -4.87 26.60 -17.09
C ARG A 4 -3.79 25.74 -16.40
N GLY A 5 -4.09 24.45 -16.19
CA GLY A 5 -3.14 23.45 -15.70
C GLY A 5 -3.24 23.18 -14.20
N ASP A 6 -2.22 22.47 -13.70
CA ASP A 6 -2.11 22.10 -12.29
C ASP A 6 -1.73 23.30 -11.42
N GLN A 7 -2.29 23.33 -10.22
CA GLN A 7 -2.06 24.39 -9.25
C GLN A 7 -1.42 23.82 -8.01
N LEU A 8 -0.29 24.42 -7.62
CA LEU A 8 0.28 24.17 -6.31
C LEU A 8 -0.61 24.79 -5.24
N ARG A 9 -0.93 23.99 -4.22
CA ARG A 9 -1.64 24.42 -3.03
C ARG A 9 -0.83 23.99 -1.81
N SER A 10 -0.72 24.88 -0.83
CA SER A 10 0.04 24.65 0.40
C SER A 10 -0.82 24.12 1.54
N ASP A 11 -2.13 24.41 1.51
CA ASP A 11 -3.07 23.98 2.55
C ASP A 11 -3.67 22.60 2.23
N SER A 12 -3.47 21.66 3.16
CA SER A 12 -4.00 20.30 3.04
C SER A 12 -5.53 20.27 3.02
N GLY A 13 -6.20 21.19 3.74
CA GLY A 13 -7.67 21.26 3.74
C GLY A 13 -8.23 21.62 2.36
N THR A 14 -7.57 22.55 1.67
CA THR A 14 -7.90 22.94 0.29
C THR A 14 -7.66 21.79 -0.69
N ILE A 15 -6.53 21.10 -0.57
CA ILE A 15 -6.22 19.91 -1.39
C ILE A 15 -7.28 18.82 -1.18
N GLN A 16 -7.62 18.54 0.08
CA GLN A 16 -8.63 17.55 0.45
C GLN A 16 -9.99 17.86 -0.17
N LYS A 17 -10.45 19.12 -0.08
CA LYS A 17 -11.71 19.57 -0.71
C LYS A 17 -11.68 19.42 -2.24
N GLN A 18 -10.54 19.72 -2.87
CA GLN A 18 -10.41 19.57 -4.32
C GLN A 18 -10.47 18.11 -4.77
N ILE A 19 -9.81 17.20 -4.04
CA ILE A 19 -9.90 15.76 -4.29
C ILE A 19 -11.35 15.30 -4.15
N GLN A 20 -12.02 15.74 -3.09
CA GLN A 20 -13.42 15.38 -2.83
C GLN A 20 -14.36 15.85 -3.94
N ASN A 21 -14.21 17.09 -4.40
CA ASN A 21 -15.04 17.67 -5.44
C ASN A 21 -14.80 17.04 -6.82
N LYS A 22 -13.56 16.61 -7.12
CA LYS A 22 -13.22 16.06 -8.44
C LYS A 22 -13.53 14.58 -8.59
N ILE A 23 -13.30 13.79 -7.54
CA ILE A 23 -13.32 12.32 -7.65
C ILE A 23 -14.41 11.70 -6.79
N GLY A 24 -14.63 12.22 -5.59
CA GLY A 24 -15.69 11.74 -4.71
C GLY A 24 -15.27 11.66 -3.26
N LYS A 25 -16.04 10.92 -2.46
CA LYS A 25 -15.87 10.85 -1.01
C LYS A 25 -14.48 10.32 -0.64
N ALA A 26 -13.88 10.92 0.39
CA ALA A 26 -12.60 10.47 0.93
C ALA A 26 -12.81 9.33 1.94
N ASP A 27 -13.05 8.13 1.43
CA ASP A 27 -13.33 6.90 2.17
C ASP A 27 -12.14 5.93 2.22
N GLY A 28 -11.07 6.20 1.48
CA GLY A 28 -9.88 5.36 1.40
C GLY A 28 -8.82 5.63 2.48
N ILE A 29 -7.55 5.45 2.14
CA ILE A 29 -6.39 5.63 3.01
C ILE A 29 -5.86 7.08 3.02
N PHE A 30 -5.06 7.41 4.02
CA PHE A 30 -4.30 8.64 4.10
C PHE A 30 -2.94 8.48 3.42
N VAL A 31 -2.67 9.34 2.42
CA VAL A 31 -1.35 9.45 1.77
C VAL A 31 -0.44 10.44 2.50
N HIS A 32 -1.05 11.32 3.29
CA HIS A 32 -0.41 12.29 4.18
C HIS A 32 -1.38 12.54 5.34
N SER A 33 -0.89 13.00 6.50
CA SER A 33 -1.72 13.21 7.71
C SER A 33 -2.97 14.07 7.47
N GLY A 34 -2.87 15.05 6.56
CA GLY A 34 -3.98 15.93 6.17
C GLY A 34 -4.71 15.56 4.89
N ILE A 35 -4.36 14.47 4.21
CA ILE A 35 -4.90 14.12 2.89
C ILE A 35 -5.34 12.65 2.88
N ARG A 36 -6.66 12.45 2.84
CA ARG A 36 -7.32 11.15 2.66
C ARG A 36 -7.84 11.03 1.24
N ILE A 37 -7.44 9.98 0.56
CA ILE A 37 -7.87 9.73 -0.83
C ILE A 37 -9.15 8.89 -0.87
N PRO A 38 -9.94 8.98 -1.95
CA PRO A 38 -11.01 8.04 -2.24
C PRO A 38 -10.47 6.64 -2.56
N GLU A 39 -11.25 5.59 -2.26
CA GLU A 39 -10.90 4.20 -2.61
C GLU A 39 -10.69 4.02 -4.14
N THR A 40 -11.40 4.79 -4.96
CA THR A 40 -11.24 4.78 -6.43
C THR A 40 -9.85 5.21 -6.90
N LEU A 41 -9.09 5.93 -6.07
CA LEU A 41 -7.69 6.27 -6.36
C LEU A 41 -6.72 5.18 -5.90
N GLU A 42 -7.08 4.36 -4.91
CA GLU A 42 -6.23 3.27 -4.44
C GLU A 42 -5.96 2.24 -5.53
N VAL A 43 -7.00 1.91 -6.29
CA VAL A 43 -6.94 0.92 -7.38
C VAL A 43 -6.14 1.43 -8.60
N ARG A 44 -5.85 2.74 -8.67
CA ARG A 44 -5.09 3.33 -9.78
C ARG A 44 -3.57 3.24 -9.61
N SER A 45 -3.11 2.58 -8.55
CA SER A 45 -1.70 2.45 -8.16
C SER A 45 -1.03 3.77 -7.77
N PHE A 46 0.02 3.68 -6.94
CA PHE A 46 0.80 4.82 -6.49
C PHE A 46 2.23 4.73 -7.00
N SER A 47 2.84 5.88 -7.27
CA SER A 47 4.28 6.00 -7.51
C SER A 47 4.86 7.02 -6.54
N LEU A 48 5.77 6.58 -5.68
CA LEU A 48 6.49 7.44 -4.74
C LEU A 48 7.90 7.70 -5.27
N VAL A 49 8.19 8.95 -5.64
CA VAL A 49 9.46 9.36 -6.24
C VAL A 49 10.20 10.33 -5.31
N GLY A 50 11.52 10.17 -5.20
CA GLY A 50 12.38 11.04 -4.40
C GLY A 50 13.78 10.48 -4.19
N ALA A 51 14.71 11.29 -3.71
CA ALA A 51 16.09 10.88 -3.41
C ALA A 51 16.16 9.81 -2.29
N PRO A 52 17.23 9.01 -2.18
CA PRO A 52 17.46 8.17 -1.01
C PRO A 52 17.35 8.99 0.29
N GLY A 53 16.69 8.46 1.32
CA GLY A 53 16.46 9.19 2.58
C GLY A 53 15.30 10.19 2.56
N SER A 54 14.60 10.41 1.44
CA SER A 54 13.49 11.36 1.35
C SER A 54 12.18 10.92 2.05
N GLY A 55 12.19 9.84 2.83
CA GLY A 55 11.00 9.37 3.55
C GLY A 55 9.97 8.58 2.71
N LYS A 56 10.30 8.13 1.49
CA LYS A 56 9.38 7.28 0.67
C LYS A 56 8.87 6.07 1.44
N THR A 57 9.79 5.35 2.09
CA THR A 57 9.45 4.17 2.90
C THR A 57 8.57 4.57 4.08
N THR A 58 8.77 5.74 4.69
CA THR A 58 7.92 6.23 5.79
C THR A 58 6.48 6.47 5.35
N VAL A 59 6.27 7.06 4.19
CA VAL A 59 4.92 7.25 3.63
C VAL A 59 4.29 5.91 3.27
N LEU A 60 5.03 5.04 2.58
CA LEU A 60 4.57 3.70 2.22
C LEU A 60 4.18 2.89 3.46
N ASN A 61 4.98 2.96 4.51
CA ASN A 61 4.72 2.33 5.80
C ASN A 61 3.38 2.76 6.39
N GLY A 62 3.12 4.07 6.42
CA GLY A 62 1.85 4.59 6.91
C GLY A 62 0.65 4.13 6.06
N MET A 63 0.81 4.01 4.75
CA MET A 63 -0.23 3.49 3.85
C MET A 63 -0.50 2.00 4.10
N VAL A 64 0.55 1.20 4.25
CA VAL A 64 0.45 -0.24 4.53
C VAL A 64 -0.20 -0.50 5.88
N ASP A 65 0.15 0.26 6.92
CA ASP A 65 -0.45 0.10 8.25
C ASP A 65 -1.96 0.30 8.21
N GLN A 66 -2.41 1.29 7.45
CA GLN A 66 -3.85 1.57 7.30
C GLN A 66 -4.57 0.44 6.56
N ALA A 67 -3.96 -0.11 5.49
CA ALA A 67 -4.52 -1.23 4.77
C ALA A 67 -4.62 -2.48 5.66
N VAL A 68 -3.56 -2.78 6.42
CA VAL A 68 -3.56 -3.91 7.37
C VAL A 68 -4.59 -3.71 8.48
N GLN A 69 -4.69 -2.51 9.05
CA GLN A 69 -5.70 -2.17 10.08
C GLN A 69 -7.13 -2.26 9.55
N ARG A 70 -7.35 -1.94 8.27
CA ARG A 70 -8.64 -2.11 7.58
C ARG A 70 -9.00 -3.58 7.34
N GLY A 71 -8.03 -4.49 7.47
CA GLY A 71 -8.20 -5.92 7.20
C GLY A 71 -7.96 -6.29 5.73
N ASP A 72 -7.34 -5.40 4.96
CA ASP A 72 -7.03 -5.65 3.55
C ASP A 72 -5.89 -6.67 3.41
N LYS A 73 -5.94 -7.46 2.32
CA LYS A 73 -4.88 -8.41 2.00
C LYS A 73 -3.77 -7.71 1.24
N CYS A 74 -2.62 -7.54 1.87
CA CYS A 74 -1.44 -6.93 1.24
C CYS A 74 -0.41 -8.00 0.81
N LEU A 75 0.13 -7.87 -0.41
CA LEU A 75 1.32 -8.58 -0.86
C LEU A 75 2.48 -7.59 -0.94
N LEU A 76 3.43 -7.73 -0.03
CA LEU A 76 4.58 -6.83 0.08
C LEU A 76 5.83 -7.51 -0.44
N PHE A 77 6.60 -6.78 -1.26
CA PHE A 77 7.92 -7.22 -1.70
C PHE A 77 8.98 -6.60 -0.80
N ASP A 78 9.49 -7.39 0.13
CA ASP A 78 10.41 -6.92 1.18
C ASP A 78 11.82 -7.44 0.94
N PHE A 79 12.68 -6.58 0.38
CA PHE A 79 14.08 -6.92 0.11
C PHE A 79 14.95 -6.85 1.37
N LYS A 80 14.61 -6.02 2.35
CA LYS A 80 15.43 -5.77 3.54
C LYS A 80 15.01 -6.57 4.76
N GLY A 81 13.73 -6.95 4.85
CA GLY A 81 13.14 -7.58 6.03
C GLY A 81 12.41 -6.59 6.95
N ASP A 82 12.52 -5.28 6.70
CA ASP A 82 11.95 -4.22 7.55
C ASP A 82 10.42 -4.37 7.71
N PHE A 83 9.71 -4.75 6.65
CA PHE A 83 8.26 -4.97 6.71
C PHE A 83 7.91 -6.27 7.43
N THR A 84 8.74 -7.29 7.24
CA THR A 84 8.58 -8.62 7.83
C THR A 84 8.75 -8.61 9.34
N GLU A 85 9.62 -7.75 9.86
CA GLU A 85 9.79 -7.51 11.30
C GLU A 85 8.64 -6.67 11.87
N ARG A 86 8.19 -5.68 11.11
CA ARG A 86 7.14 -4.74 11.54
C ARG A 86 5.74 -5.34 11.57
N ILE A 87 5.45 -6.34 10.73
CA ILE A 87 4.11 -6.95 10.60
C ILE A 87 4.15 -8.36 11.23
N PRO A 88 3.77 -8.51 12.51
CA PRO A 88 3.97 -9.75 13.26
C PRO A 88 3.15 -10.95 12.71
N ASP A 89 1.94 -10.70 12.18
CA ASP A 89 1.00 -11.76 11.78
C ASP A 89 0.92 -12.00 10.25
N GLY A 90 1.82 -11.40 9.47
CA GLY A 90 1.84 -11.55 8.02
C GLY A 90 2.22 -12.97 7.58
N LYS A 91 1.46 -13.58 6.65
CA LYS A 91 1.89 -14.81 5.97
C LYS A 91 3.12 -14.50 5.11
N LYS A 92 4.24 -15.16 5.41
CA LYS A 92 5.53 -14.90 4.77
C LYS A 92 5.73 -15.84 3.59
N ILE A 93 6.00 -15.27 2.41
CA ILE A 93 6.41 -16.03 1.23
C ILE A 93 7.87 -15.67 0.97
N PHE A 94 8.77 -16.62 1.18
CA PHE A 94 10.19 -16.43 0.96
C PHE A 94 10.51 -16.57 -0.53
N CYS A 95 11.15 -15.55 -1.11
CA CYS A 95 11.70 -15.62 -2.47
C CYS A 95 13.19 -15.99 -2.37
N PRO A 96 13.63 -17.13 -2.94
CA PRO A 96 14.95 -17.72 -2.66
C PRO A 96 16.16 -17.01 -3.29
N LEU A 97 16.08 -15.71 -3.60
CA LEU A 97 17.15 -14.99 -4.30
C LEU A 97 18.24 -14.41 -3.38
N GLY A 98 18.18 -14.63 -2.07
CA GLY A 98 19.19 -14.12 -1.13
C GLY A 98 19.32 -14.98 0.13
N THR A 99 20.43 -15.71 0.20
CA THR A 99 20.94 -16.46 1.37
C THR A 99 20.21 -17.78 1.73
N PRO A 100 20.90 -18.93 1.76
CA PRO A 100 20.34 -20.18 2.24
C PRO A 100 20.28 -20.16 3.77
N GLY A 101 19.07 -20.28 4.33
CA GLY A 101 18.92 -20.64 5.74
C GLY A 101 17.94 -19.81 6.57
N ARG A 102 16.67 -19.77 6.16
CA ARG A 102 15.49 -19.84 7.07
C ARG A 102 14.23 -19.87 6.20
N TYR A 103 13.53 -21.01 6.26
CA TYR A 103 12.24 -21.27 5.60
C TYR A 103 12.25 -21.18 4.06
N ALA A 104 12.94 -22.14 3.43
CA ALA A 104 12.84 -22.36 2.00
C ALA A 104 11.55 -23.13 1.66
N TRP A 105 10.63 -22.48 0.93
CA TRP A 105 9.62 -23.19 0.15
C TRP A 105 10.18 -23.44 -1.25
N PRO A 106 10.12 -24.66 -1.79
CA PRO A 106 10.67 -24.96 -3.11
C PRO A 106 9.86 -24.25 -4.19
N TRP A 107 10.51 -23.30 -4.85
CA TRP A 107 9.98 -22.52 -5.97
C TRP A 107 9.99 -23.39 -7.24
N ALA A 108 9.07 -24.35 -7.30
CA ALA A 108 8.77 -25.16 -8.49
C ALA A 108 7.42 -24.69 -9.09
N PRO A 109 7.10 -24.97 -10.37
CA PRO A 109 6.02 -24.32 -11.13
C PRO A 109 4.60 -24.81 -10.74
N MET A 110 4.26 -24.74 -9.45
CA MET A 110 3.04 -25.27 -8.84
C MET A 110 2.14 -24.17 -8.24
N PHE A 111 2.22 -22.92 -8.72
CA PHE A 111 1.34 -21.84 -8.26
C PHE A 111 -0.06 -21.84 -8.89
N ARG A 112 -0.38 -22.82 -9.75
CA ARG A 112 -1.72 -22.92 -10.38
C ARG A 112 -2.79 -23.55 -9.48
N ALA A 113 -2.46 -24.07 -8.29
CA ALA A 113 -3.40 -24.91 -7.56
C ALA A 113 -3.38 -24.72 -6.03
N LYS A 114 -3.66 -23.50 -5.53
CA LYS A 114 -4.25 -23.31 -4.17
C LYS A 114 -4.65 -21.85 -3.87
N PHE A 115 -5.58 -21.33 -4.65
CA PHE A 115 -6.52 -20.32 -4.16
C PHE A 115 -7.92 -20.94 -4.32
N ARG A 116 -8.34 -21.75 -3.34
CA ARG A 116 -9.76 -22.13 -3.23
C ARG A 116 -10.48 -21.03 -2.46
N PRO A 117 -11.55 -20.43 -3.00
CA PRO A 117 -12.33 -19.42 -2.32
C PRO A 117 -13.40 -20.05 -1.41
N ASP A 118 -13.02 -21.05 -0.60
CA ASP A 118 -14.00 -21.79 0.22
C ASP A 118 -13.57 -21.75 1.70
N SER A 119 -13.86 -20.63 2.37
CA SER A 119 -13.99 -20.52 3.83
C SER A 119 -14.40 -19.11 4.23
N CYS A 120 -15.57 -18.67 3.74
CA CYS A 120 -16.39 -17.75 4.51
C CYS A 120 -17.15 -18.61 5.53
N PRO A 121 -17.02 -18.39 6.86
CA PRO A 121 -17.94 -19.01 7.79
C PRO A 121 -19.33 -18.40 7.55
N ASN A 122 -20.33 -19.26 7.35
CA ASN A 122 -21.72 -18.86 7.20
C ASN A 122 -22.16 -18.05 8.42
N VAL A 123 -22.70 -16.86 8.16
CA VAL A 123 -23.69 -16.17 8.99
C VAL A 123 -24.95 -16.07 8.16
#